data_AF-A0A4U5NJ96-F1
#
_entry.id   AF-A0A4U5NJ96-F1
#
_cell.length_a   1.000
_cell.length_b   1.000
_cell.length_c   1.000
_cell.angle_alpha   90.00
_cell.angle_beta   90.00
_cell.angle_gamma   90.00
#
_symmetry.space_group_name_H-M   'P 1'
#
loop_
_entity.id
_entity.type
_entity.pdbx_description
1 polymer ?
#
loop_
_entity_poly.entity_id
_entity_poly.type
_entity_poly.pdbx_seq_one_letter_code
_entity_poly.pdbx_strand_id
1 'polypeptide(L)'
;MRATTLHLLFFTLFCLVSTTLACKACIEEMTEARRLCLEEGVSTGCPKTLQTFKFCSTYRGGCTRQACKHMVDYWSYIVKRFKNGDSDPANMCECGIPYICHNCDYS
;
A
#
# COMPACT_ATOMS: atom_id res chain seq x y z
N MET A 1 32.96 26.19 -1.16
CA MET A 1 32.18 25.01 -0.72
C MET A 1 30.67 25.28 -0.88
N ARG A 2 30.18 25.50 -2.11
CA ARG A 2 28.75 25.85 -2.37
C ARG A 2 28.00 24.82 -3.24
N ALA A 3 28.71 23.86 -3.83
CA ALA A 3 28.13 22.87 -4.75
C ALA A 3 27.66 21.57 -4.05
N THR A 4 28.16 21.29 -2.84
CA THR A 4 27.88 20.05 -2.09
C THR A 4 26.50 20.03 -1.43
N THR A 5 26.00 21.19 -0.99
CA THR A 5 24.68 21.30 -0.34
C THR A 5 23.52 21.11 -1.35
N LEU A 6 23.73 21.50 -2.61
CA LEU A 6 22.72 21.37 -3.66
C LEU A 6 22.49 19.91 -4.07
N HIS A 7 23.55 19.09 -4.06
CA HIS A 7 23.46 17.66 -4.41
C HIS A 7 22.70 16.88 -3.33
N LEU A 8 22.92 17.19 -2.04
CA LEU A 8 22.19 16.55 -0.94
C LEU A 8 20.67 16.80 -1.02
N LEU A 9 20.24 18.01 -1.40
CA LEU A 9 18.82 18.35 -1.59
C LEU A 9 18.19 17.58 -2.75
N PHE A 10 18.90 17.40 -3.86
CA PHE A 10 18.40 16.63 -5.01
C PHE A 10 18.27 15.13 -4.70
N PHE A 11 19.21 14.55 -3.95
CA PHE A 11 19.12 13.14 -3.52
C PHE A 11 17.98 12.89 -2.52
N THR A 12 17.71 13.83 -1.60
CA THR A 12 16.55 13.71 -0.69
C THR A 12 15.22 13.86 -1.43
N LEU A 13 15.14 14.75 -2.43
CA LEU A 13 13.92 14.92 -3.23
C LEU A 13 13.64 13.70 -4.10
N PHE A 14 14.67 13.06 -4.68
CA PHE A 14 14.48 11.88 -5.53
C PHE A 14 13.96 10.67 -4.74
N CYS A 15 14.44 10.47 -3.50
CA CYS A 15 13.85 9.47 -2.59
C CYS A 15 12.38 9.75 -2.25
N LEU A 16 12.00 11.02 -2.03
CA LEU A 16 10.61 11.45 -1.78
C LEU A 16 9.68 11.24 -2.98
N VAL A 17 10.19 11.36 -4.22
CA VAL A 17 9.38 11.15 -5.44
C VAL A 17 9.17 9.66 -5.74
N SER A 18 10.14 8.79 -5.41
CA SER A 18 9.98 7.34 -5.57
C SER A 18 9.09 6.70 -4.50
N THR A 19 9.12 7.20 -3.25
CA THR A 19 8.21 6.74 -2.19
C THR A 19 6.76 7.19 -2.40
N THR A 20 6.53 8.32 -3.07
CA THR A 20 5.17 8.88 -3.25
C THR A 20 4.33 8.13 -4.30
N LEU A 21 4.93 7.67 -5.42
CA LEU A 21 4.16 6.92 -6.44
C LEU A 21 3.79 5.50 -6.00
N ALA A 22 4.69 4.80 -5.34
CA ALA A 22 4.44 3.46 -4.82
C ALA A 22 3.43 3.49 -3.65
N CYS A 23 3.55 4.47 -2.75
CA CYS A 23 2.52 4.69 -1.74
C CYS A 23 1.19 5.12 -2.35
N LYS A 24 1.15 5.82 -3.49
CA LYS A 24 -0.12 6.13 -4.14
C LYS A 24 -0.91 4.87 -4.51
N ALA A 25 -0.29 3.90 -5.17
CA ALA A 25 -0.95 2.64 -5.54
C ALA A 25 -1.38 1.85 -4.30
N CYS A 26 -0.55 1.78 -3.26
CA CYS A 26 -0.94 1.17 -2.00
C CYS A 26 -2.16 1.86 -1.38
N ILE A 27 -2.14 3.19 -1.30
CA ILE A 27 -3.21 3.99 -0.66
C ILE A 27 -4.52 3.80 -1.42
N GLU A 28 -4.50 3.82 -2.75
CA GLU A 28 -5.69 3.57 -3.59
C GLU A 28 -6.28 2.18 -3.33
N GLU A 29 -5.45 1.14 -3.41
CA GLU A 29 -5.88 -0.24 -3.21
C GLU A 29 -6.31 -0.52 -1.76
N MET A 30 -5.62 0.04 -0.77
CA MET A 30 -5.98 -0.05 0.65
C MET A 30 -7.30 0.67 0.97
N THR A 31 -7.53 1.82 0.32
CA THR A 31 -8.82 2.55 0.41
C THR A 31 -9.95 1.69 -0.13
N GLU A 32 -9.73 1.04 -1.27
CA GLU A 32 -10.73 0.15 -1.87
C GLU A 32 -10.94 -1.12 -1.04
N ALA A 33 -9.88 -1.73 -0.50
CA ALA A 33 -9.98 -2.87 0.42
C ALA A 33 -10.80 -2.52 1.65
N ARG A 34 -10.59 -1.34 2.22
CA ARG A 34 -11.37 -0.84 3.35
C ARG A 34 -12.84 -0.70 2.98
N ARG A 35 -13.15 -0.06 1.84
CA ARG A 35 -14.53 0.12 1.36
C ARG A 35 -15.25 -1.23 1.19
N LEU A 36 -14.64 -2.14 0.42
CA LEU A 36 -15.21 -3.46 0.14
C LEU A 36 -15.37 -4.31 1.41
N CYS A 37 -14.38 -4.29 2.31
CA CYS A 37 -14.44 -5.07 3.55
C CYS A 37 -15.46 -4.50 4.56
N LEU A 38 -15.69 -3.18 4.55
CA LEU A 38 -16.77 -2.57 5.33
C LEU A 38 -18.15 -2.98 4.77
N GLU A 39 -18.32 -3.01 3.45
CA GLU A 39 -19.54 -3.48 2.79
C GLU A 39 -19.81 -4.98 3.02
N GLU A 40 -18.76 -5.81 2.98
CA GLU A 40 -18.84 -7.24 3.28
C GLU A 40 -19.07 -7.53 4.77
N GLY A 41 -18.63 -6.62 5.64
CA GLY A 41 -18.66 -6.76 7.08
C GLY A 41 -17.33 -7.29 7.63
N VAL A 42 -16.56 -6.40 8.27
CA VAL A 42 -15.20 -6.69 8.77
C VAL A 42 -15.15 -7.88 9.74
N SER A 43 -16.22 -8.14 10.49
CA SER A 43 -16.33 -9.27 11.43
C SER A 43 -16.12 -10.63 10.74
N THR A 44 -16.47 -10.75 9.46
CA THR A 44 -16.39 -11.98 8.64
C THR A 44 -14.97 -12.35 8.22
N GLY A 45 -14.00 -11.43 8.35
CA GLY A 45 -12.66 -11.63 7.79
C GLY A 45 -12.54 -11.24 6.31
N CYS A 46 -13.62 -10.79 5.68
CA CYS A 46 -13.68 -10.26 4.31
C CYS A 46 -13.11 -11.19 3.22
N PRO A 47 -13.55 -12.46 3.16
CA PRO A 47 -13.04 -13.44 2.19
C PRO A 47 -13.29 -13.04 0.73
N LYS A 48 -14.41 -12.39 0.38
CA LYS A 48 -14.67 -11.94 -0.99
C LYS A 48 -13.74 -10.81 -1.38
N THR A 49 -13.54 -9.86 -0.47
CA THR A 49 -12.57 -8.76 -0.65
C THR A 49 -11.17 -9.33 -0.85
N LEU A 50 -10.72 -10.26 0.01
CA LEU A 50 -9.43 -10.94 -0.14
C LEU A 50 -9.28 -11.60 -1.53
N GLN A 51 -10.33 -12.25 -2.03
CA GLN A 51 -10.29 -12.88 -3.35
C GLN A 51 -10.07 -11.86 -4.47
N THR A 52 -10.67 -10.67 -4.37
CA THR A 52 -10.41 -9.56 -5.30
C THR A 52 -8.94 -9.14 -5.28
N PHE A 53 -8.31 -9.03 -4.10
CA PHE A 53 -6.90 -8.64 -4.01
C PHE A 53 -5.94 -9.77 -4.43
N LYS A 54 -6.32 -11.04 -4.30
CA LYS A 54 -5.59 -12.16 -4.91
C LYS A 54 -5.57 -12.05 -6.43
N PHE A 55 -6.71 -11.72 -7.04
CA PHE A 55 -6.78 -11.44 -8.48
C PHE A 55 -5.90 -10.23 -8.84
N CYS A 56 -6.00 -9.13 -8.08
CA CYS A 56 -5.15 -7.96 -8.27
C CYS A 56 -3.65 -8.29 -8.26
N SER A 57 -3.18 -9.08 -7.29
CA SER A 57 -1.77 -9.50 -7.15
C SER A 57 -1.24 -10.36 -8.30
N THR A 58 -2.14 -10.91 -9.12
CA THR A 58 -1.82 -11.79 -10.25
C THR A 58 -1.90 -11.06 -11.59
N TYR A 59 -2.92 -10.22 -11.79
CA TYR A 59 -3.27 -9.69 -13.11
C TYR A 59 -2.99 -8.19 -13.30
N ARG A 60 -2.79 -7.42 -12.23
CA ARG A 60 -2.36 -6.02 -12.37
C ARG A 60 -0.87 -5.96 -12.69
N GLY A 61 -0.44 -4.85 -13.30
CA GLY A 61 0.97 -4.54 -13.56
C GLY A 61 1.56 -3.61 -12.50
N GLY A 62 2.89 -3.49 -12.53
CA GLY A 62 3.67 -2.52 -11.76
C GLY A 62 3.35 -2.45 -10.25
N CYS A 63 3.31 -1.22 -9.72
CA CYS A 63 3.08 -0.93 -8.31
C CYS A 63 1.80 -1.55 -7.73
N THR A 64 0.70 -1.53 -8.49
CA THR A 64 -0.58 -2.05 -8.03
C THR A 64 -0.50 -3.54 -7.71
N ARG A 65 0.19 -4.31 -8.56
CA ARG A 65 0.41 -5.74 -8.34
C ARG A 65 1.15 -6.00 -7.03
N GLN A 66 2.23 -5.25 -6.81
CA GLN A 66 3.08 -5.41 -5.63
C GLN A 66 2.33 -5.00 -4.36
N ALA A 67 1.63 -3.88 -4.38
CA ALA A 67 0.77 -3.44 -3.29
C ALA A 67 -0.27 -4.52 -2.94
N CYS A 68 -1.00 -5.02 -3.94
CA CYS A 68 -1.98 -6.08 -3.75
C CYS A 68 -1.37 -7.39 -3.21
N LYS A 69 -0.17 -7.76 -3.67
CA LYS A 69 0.55 -8.92 -3.13
C LYS A 69 0.84 -8.76 -1.64
N HIS A 70 1.42 -7.64 -1.24
CA HIS A 70 1.65 -7.33 0.18
C HIS A 70 0.34 -7.28 0.97
N MET A 71 -0.74 -6.72 0.41
CA MET A 71 -2.03 -6.71 1.09
C MET A 71 -2.58 -8.13 1.32
N VAL A 72 -2.40 -9.03 0.36
CA VAL A 72 -2.77 -10.45 0.51
C VAL A 72 -1.93 -11.11 1.61
N ASP A 73 -0.61 -10.89 1.61
CA ASP A 73 0.31 -11.47 2.60
C ASP A 73 -0.01 -10.99 4.03
N TYR A 74 -0.41 -9.72 4.18
CA TYR A 74 -0.73 -9.09 5.46
C TYR A 74 -2.24 -9.01 5.76
N TRP A 75 -3.07 -9.78 5.05
CA TRP A 75 -4.53 -9.61 5.10
C TRP A 75 -5.13 -9.72 6.50
N SER A 76 -4.67 -10.69 7.29
CA SER A 76 -5.16 -10.88 8.66
C SER A 76 -4.88 -9.66 9.55
N TYR A 77 -3.72 -9.02 9.38
CA TYR A 77 -3.36 -7.79 10.06
C TYR A 77 -4.20 -6.60 9.59
N ILE A 78 -4.42 -6.47 8.28
CA ILE A 78 -5.27 -5.44 7.68
C ILE A 78 -6.70 -5.51 8.23
N VAL A 79 -7.30 -6.70 8.23
CA VAL A 79 -8.64 -6.91 8.79
C VAL A 79 -8.68 -6.58 10.27
N LYS A 80 -7.64 -6.93 11.05
CA LYS A 80 -7.56 -6.57 12.46
C LYS A 80 -7.53 -5.05 12.66
N ARG A 81 -6.77 -4.32 11.84
CA ARG A 81 -6.72 -2.86 11.82
C ARG A 81 -8.09 -2.26 11.48
N PHE A 82 -8.79 -2.81 10.49
CA PHE A 82 -10.16 -2.43 10.15
C PHE A 82 -11.15 -2.62 11.31
N LYS A 83 -11.06 -3.72 12.06
CA LYS A 83 -11.91 -3.97 13.25
C LYS A 83 -11.68 -2.95 14.35
N ASN A 84 -10.44 -2.48 14.52
CA ASN A 84 -10.05 -1.58 15.60
C ASN A 84 -10.27 -0.10 15.27
N GLY A 85 -10.78 0.24 14.09
CA GLY A 85 -10.98 1.63 13.64
C GLY A 85 -9.70 2.35 13.18
N ASP A 86 -8.52 1.83 13.54
CA ASP A 86 -7.21 2.30 13.06
C ASP A 86 -6.94 1.81 11.63
N SER A 87 -7.69 2.38 10.70
CA SER A 87 -7.86 1.91 9.32
C SER A 87 -7.49 2.94 8.26
N ASP A 88 -6.77 3.99 8.64
CA ASP A 88 -6.34 5.04 7.71
C ASP A 88 -5.41 4.46 6.63
N PRO A 89 -5.79 4.49 5.34
CA PRO A 89 -5.01 3.86 4.28
C PRO A 89 -3.60 4.41 4.14
N ALA A 90 -3.40 5.72 4.32
CA ALA A 90 -2.07 6.35 4.26
C ALA A 90 -1.17 5.84 5.38
N ASN A 91 -1.63 5.87 6.63
CA ASN A 91 -0.89 5.33 7.76
C ASN A 91 -0.55 3.83 7.58
N MET A 92 -1.51 3.03 7.10
CA MET A 92 -1.30 1.60 6.87
C MET A 92 -0.23 1.34 5.79
N CYS A 93 -0.20 2.15 4.74
CA CYS A 93 0.78 2.03 3.66
C CYS A 93 2.17 2.57 4.01
N GLU A 94 2.25 3.71 4.71
CA GLU A 94 3.52 4.37 5.03
C GLU A 94 4.25 3.67 6.19
N CYS A 95 3.51 3.23 7.20
CA CYS A 95 4.09 2.78 8.48
C CYS A 95 3.52 1.44 8.96
N GLY A 96 2.35 1.03 8.47
CA GLY A 96 1.62 -0.12 9.00
C GLY A 96 2.02 -1.47 8.39
N ILE A 97 2.47 -1.50 7.14
CA ILE A 97 2.82 -2.73 6.42
C ILE A 97 4.24 -2.59 5.86
N PRO A 98 5.19 -3.45 6.27
CA PRO A 98 6.57 -3.38 5.80
C PRO A 98 6.68 -3.46 4.29
N TYR A 99 7.46 -2.55 3.70
CA TYR A 99 7.86 -2.56 2.29
C TYR A 99 6.73 -2.46 1.26
N ILE A 100 5.49 -2.21 1.66
CA ILE A 100 4.35 -2.16 0.73
C ILE A 100 4.47 -1.02 -0.30
N CYS A 101 5.12 0.08 0.07
CA CYS A 101 5.45 1.19 -0.81
C CYS A 101 6.88 1.10 -1.41
N HIS A 102 7.61 0.01 -1.20
CA HIS A 102 8.98 -0.13 -1.69
C HIS A 102 9.04 -1.16 -2.82
N ASN A 103 10.03 -1.03 -3.71
CA ASN A 103 10.30 -1.99 -4.80
C ASN A 103 9.15 -2.13 -5.83
N CYS A 104 8.53 -1.02 -6.21
CA CYS A 104 7.74 -1.03 -7.44
C CYS A 104 8.65 -1.23 -8.65
N ASP A 105 8.39 -2.29 -9.41
CA ASP A 105 8.88 -2.38 -10.78
C ASP A 105 8.01 -1.46 -11.64
N TYR A 106 8.63 -0.47 -12.29
CA TYR A 106 7.94 0.45 -13.22
C TYR A 106 7.83 -0.13 -14.64
N SER A 107 8.12 -1.43 -14.78
CA SER A 107 8.09 -2.21 -16.01
C SER A 107 6.69 -2.42 -16.56
#